data_AF-A0A1F9MXK7-F1
#
_entry.id   AF-A0A1F9MXK7-F1
#
_cell.length_a   1.000
_cell.length_b   1.000
_cell.length_c   1.000
_cell.angle_alpha   90.00
_cell.angle_beta   90.00
_cell.angle_gamma   90.00
#
_symmetry.space_group_name_H-M   'P 1'
#
loop_
_entity.id
_entity.type
_entity.pdbx_description
1 polymer ?
#
loop_
_entity_poly.entity_id
_entity_poly.type
_entity_poly.pdbx_seq_one_letter_code
_entity_poly.pdbx_strand_id
1 'polypeptide(L)'
;MNAHQVTSELAYDLARDHADLLLSLVERPQLRTDVVASIGSHRLIDRMVRVGLLVEEGEVLRASSRAYHRTRQEGMMSFLEHFVLPALTASVEDCGFASLHTRYLSLDESAARQLRDGRIQDLLSELTEVSDLPGDGPLAPMTVLVVGTSRVIDQSIPCDEQALRHLQNASIQRVTAAEQDLAALCQGDFLANNERYLAAQRVIVKFLERFASEVVESPENATYHLTVTSHWQGAMPEALEGSLQ
;
A
#
# COMPACT_ATOMS: atom_id res chain seq x y z
N MET A 1 -4.46 -29.44 14.27
CA MET A 1 -3.24 -28.82 14.83
C MET A 1 -2.66 -27.87 13.79
N ASN A 2 -2.54 -26.60 14.16
CA ASN A 2 -2.34 -25.42 13.31
C ASN A 2 -0.90 -25.33 12.75
N ALA A 3 -0.61 -26.00 11.63
CA ALA A 3 0.69 -25.88 10.95
C ALA A 3 0.75 -24.74 9.90
N HIS A 4 -0.37 -24.09 9.56
CA HIS A 4 -0.41 -23.07 8.51
C HIS A 4 -0.26 -21.62 9.00
N GLN A 5 -0.46 -21.35 10.29
CA GLN A 5 -0.32 -20.00 10.86
C GLN A 5 1.16 -19.58 11.05
N VAL A 6 2.04 -20.48 11.50
CA VAL A 6 3.45 -20.14 11.79
C VAL A 6 4.24 -19.80 10.52
N THR A 7 3.84 -20.36 9.37
CA THR A 7 4.45 -20.06 8.06
C THR A 7 4.18 -18.64 7.57
N SER A 8 3.08 -17.98 7.96
CA SER A 8 2.81 -16.62 7.49
C SER A 8 3.53 -15.55 8.32
N GLU A 9 3.63 -15.75 9.64
CA GLU A 9 4.25 -14.82 10.58
C GLU A 9 5.77 -14.83 10.46
N LEU A 10 6.41 -15.99 10.48
CA LEU A 10 7.86 -16.09 10.27
C LEU A 10 8.27 -15.56 8.88
N ALA A 11 7.48 -15.82 7.84
CA ALA A 11 7.76 -15.28 6.50
C ALA A 11 7.54 -13.76 6.42
N TYR A 12 6.72 -13.21 7.30
CA TYR A 12 6.47 -11.79 7.39
C TYR A 12 7.62 -11.08 8.11
N ASP A 13 8.01 -11.57 9.28
CA ASP A 13 9.17 -11.06 10.03
C ASP A 13 10.44 -11.09 9.18
N LEU A 14 10.71 -12.22 8.51
CA LEU A 14 11.86 -12.35 7.62
C LEU A 14 11.79 -11.41 6.41
N ALA A 15 10.58 -11.10 5.90
CA ALA A 15 10.44 -10.17 4.79
C ALA A 15 10.64 -8.71 5.21
N ARG A 16 10.26 -8.38 6.46
CA ARG A 16 10.46 -7.07 7.08
C ARG A 16 11.93 -6.83 7.42
N ASP A 17 12.54 -7.75 8.17
CA ASP A 17 13.92 -7.62 8.66
C ASP A 17 14.96 -7.62 7.53
N HIS A 18 14.60 -8.13 6.36
CA HIS A 18 15.49 -8.28 5.22
C HIS A 18 14.89 -7.74 3.91
N ALA A 19 14.06 -6.71 4.01
CA ALA A 19 13.40 -6.05 2.88
C ALA A 19 14.39 -5.64 1.77
N ASP A 20 15.50 -4.98 2.13
CA ASP A 20 16.52 -4.50 1.17
C ASP A 20 17.15 -5.63 0.37
N LEU A 21 17.43 -6.75 1.04
CA LEU A 21 17.95 -7.94 0.39
C LEU A 21 16.92 -8.48 -0.61
N LEU A 22 15.67 -8.65 -0.18
CA LEU A 22 14.62 -9.18 -1.04
C LEU A 22 14.40 -8.28 -2.26
N LEU A 23 14.34 -6.96 -2.09
CA LEU A 23 14.22 -6.00 -3.19
C LEU A 23 15.41 -6.10 -4.15
N SER A 24 16.64 -6.16 -3.63
CA SER A 24 17.83 -6.31 -4.47
C SER A 24 17.82 -7.61 -5.30
N LEU A 25 17.28 -8.70 -4.74
CA LEU A 25 17.15 -10.00 -5.41
C LEU A 25 15.94 -10.08 -6.37
N VAL A 26 14.97 -9.17 -6.26
CA VAL A 26 13.92 -8.97 -7.27
C VAL A 26 14.52 -8.30 -8.51
N GLU A 27 15.31 -7.25 -8.29
CA GLU A 27 15.93 -6.50 -9.39
C GLU A 27 17.05 -7.30 -10.06
N ARG A 28 17.85 -8.00 -9.27
CA ARG A 28 19.02 -8.73 -9.75
C ARG A 28 19.20 -10.05 -8.99
N PRO A 29 18.91 -11.20 -9.62
CA PRO A 29 19.33 -12.51 -9.13
C PRO A 29 20.83 -12.55 -8.81
N GLN A 30 21.21 -13.18 -7.70
CA GLN A 30 22.61 -13.25 -7.24
C GLN A 30 23.00 -14.69 -6.89
N LEU A 31 24.30 -14.99 -6.91
CA LEU A 31 24.80 -16.29 -6.45
C LEU A 31 24.61 -16.43 -4.94
N ARG A 32 24.28 -17.62 -4.49
CA ARG A 32 24.10 -17.96 -3.07
C ARG A 32 25.33 -17.58 -2.25
N THR A 33 26.53 -17.81 -2.79
CA THR A 33 27.79 -17.47 -2.12
C THR A 33 27.91 -15.97 -1.84
N ASP A 34 27.49 -15.14 -2.79
CA ASP A 34 27.59 -13.68 -2.70
C ASP A 34 26.58 -13.13 -1.70
N VAL A 35 25.35 -13.67 -1.75
CA VAL A 35 24.28 -13.35 -0.81
C VAL A 35 24.66 -13.78 0.61
N VAL A 36 25.25 -14.95 0.79
CA VAL A 36 25.71 -15.39 2.11
C VAL A 36 26.89 -14.54 2.59
N ALA A 37 27.78 -14.13 1.69
CA ALA A 37 28.89 -13.24 2.05
C ALA A 37 28.39 -11.86 2.54
N SER A 38 27.29 -11.35 1.97
CA SER A 38 26.73 -10.05 2.39
C SER A 38 25.97 -10.11 3.71
N ILE A 39 25.21 -11.18 3.95
CA ILE A 39 24.35 -11.30 5.15
C ILE A 39 25.05 -12.06 6.30
N GLY A 40 26.08 -12.84 5.97
CA GLY A 40 26.88 -13.61 6.93
C GLY A 40 26.20 -14.89 7.45
N SER A 41 25.11 -15.36 6.84
CA SER A 41 24.34 -16.50 7.39
C SER A 41 23.70 -17.41 6.33
N HIS A 42 24.28 -18.60 6.16
CA HIS A 42 23.67 -19.69 5.38
C HIS A 42 22.31 -20.11 5.94
N ARG A 43 22.18 -20.18 7.27
CA ARG A 43 20.95 -20.63 7.93
C ARG A 43 19.77 -19.70 7.67
N LEU A 44 20.03 -18.40 7.57
CA LEU A 44 19.00 -17.41 7.27
C LEU A 44 18.47 -17.60 5.85
N ILE A 45 19.37 -17.79 4.87
CA ILE A 45 19.00 -18.09 3.48
C ILE A 45 18.18 -19.38 3.38
N ASP A 46 18.59 -20.45 4.06
CA ASP A 46 17.81 -21.69 4.10
C ASP A 46 16.41 -21.50 4.67
N ARG A 47 16.27 -20.63 5.68
CA ARG A 47 14.95 -20.29 6.24
C ARG A 47 14.12 -19.53 5.23
N MET A 48 14.67 -18.52 4.55
CA MET A 48 13.97 -17.72 3.54
C MET A 48 13.51 -18.57 2.33
N VAL A 49 14.35 -19.50 1.86
CA VAL A 49 13.95 -20.46 0.81
C VAL A 49 12.81 -21.35 1.31
N ARG A 50 12.93 -21.90 2.52
CA ARG A 50 11.91 -22.78 3.11
C ARG A 50 10.55 -22.12 3.28
N VAL A 51 10.52 -20.84 3.66
CA VAL A 51 9.26 -20.08 3.78
C VAL A 51 8.79 -19.50 2.44
N GLY A 52 9.51 -19.76 1.35
CA GLY A 52 9.14 -19.36 -0.01
C GLY A 52 9.36 -17.88 -0.31
N LEU A 53 10.21 -17.19 0.45
CA LEU A 53 10.63 -15.82 0.13
C LEU A 53 11.70 -15.81 -0.96
N LEU A 54 12.56 -16.82 -1.00
CA LEU A 54 13.54 -17.02 -2.05
C LEU A 54 13.24 -18.29 -2.85
N VAL A 55 13.59 -18.25 -4.14
CA VAL A 55 13.65 -19.41 -5.02
C VAL A 55 15.11 -19.62 -5.39
N GLU A 56 15.55 -20.88 -5.34
CA GLU A 56 16.91 -21.28 -5.71
C GLU A 56 16.88 -22.03 -7.04
N GLU A 57 17.57 -21.49 -8.04
CA GLU A 57 17.71 -22.05 -9.38
C GLU A 57 19.20 -22.37 -9.62
N GLY A 58 19.60 -23.60 -9.30
CA GLY A 58 21.02 -23.95 -9.25
C GLY A 58 21.72 -23.24 -8.10
N GLU A 59 22.74 -22.44 -8.38
CA GLU A 59 23.42 -21.63 -7.35
C GLU A 59 22.90 -20.18 -7.28
N VAL A 60 21.90 -19.84 -8.10
CA VAL A 60 21.35 -18.47 -8.17
C VAL A 60 20.12 -18.37 -7.28
N LEU A 61 20.11 -17.39 -6.39
CA LEU A 61 18.97 -17.00 -5.57
C LEU A 61 18.20 -15.86 -6.24
N ARG A 62 16.87 -15.97 -6.16
CA ARG A 62 15.92 -14.95 -6.61
C ARG A 62 14.88 -14.73 -5.53
N ALA A 63 14.42 -13.49 -5.36
CA ALA A 63 13.22 -13.26 -4.58
C ALA A 63 12.01 -13.83 -5.31
N SER A 64 11.15 -14.54 -4.59
CA SER A 64 9.88 -15.00 -5.15
C SER A 64 8.94 -13.80 -5.35
N SER A 65 7.96 -13.93 -6.24
CA SER A 65 6.89 -12.93 -6.37
C SER A 65 6.16 -12.70 -5.04
N ARG A 66 6.08 -13.73 -4.19
CA ARG A 66 5.51 -13.63 -2.83
C ARG A 66 6.36 -12.77 -1.90
N ALA A 67 7.70 -12.85 -1.97
CA ALA A 67 8.57 -11.96 -1.21
C ALA A 67 8.38 -10.50 -1.62
N TYR A 68 8.38 -10.21 -2.92
CA TYR A 68 8.14 -8.87 -3.42
C TYR A 68 6.79 -8.29 -2.93
N HIS A 69 5.72 -9.09 -3.01
CA HIS A 69 4.41 -8.67 -2.52
C HIS A 69 4.38 -8.42 -1.01
N ARG A 70 5.08 -9.25 -0.22
CA ARG A 70 5.19 -9.06 1.24
C ARG A 70 6.00 -7.83 1.60
N THR A 71 7.15 -7.60 0.97
CA THR A 71 7.96 -6.41 1.23
C THR A 71 7.24 -5.13 0.83
N ARG A 72 6.51 -5.13 -0.31
CA ARG A 72 5.64 -4.00 -0.67
C ARG A 72 4.53 -3.77 0.34
N GLN A 73 3.89 -4.82 0.82
CA GLN A 73 2.85 -4.71 1.83
C GLN A 73 3.38 -4.12 3.15
N GLU A 74 4.56 -4.55 3.58
CA GLU A 74 5.23 -4.00 4.77
C GLU A 74 5.52 -2.50 4.59
N GLY A 75 6.02 -2.11 3.42
CA GLY A 75 6.20 -0.70 3.07
C GLY A 75 4.90 0.09 3.13
N MET A 76 3.79 -0.46 2.62
CA MET A 76 2.47 0.17 2.67
C MET A 76 1.92 0.30 4.10
N MET A 77 2.14 -0.69 4.98
CA MET A 77 1.70 -0.62 6.39
C MET A 77 2.54 0.37 7.17
N SER A 78 3.87 0.30 7.03
CA SER A 78 4.78 1.29 7.59
C SER A 78 4.41 2.70 7.14
N PHE A 79 4.00 2.85 5.87
CA PHE A 79 3.55 4.12 5.33
C PHE A 79 2.32 4.68 6.05
N LEU A 80 1.29 3.86 6.24
CA LEU A 80 0.09 4.26 6.98
C LEU A 80 0.41 4.61 8.43
N GLU A 81 1.13 3.73 9.14
CA GLU A 81 1.40 3.87 10.58
C GLU A 81 2.31 5.06 10.91
N HIS A 82 3.32 5.35 10.09
CA HIS A 82 4.34 6.35 10.43
C HIS A 82 4.12 7.71 9.77
N PHE A 83 3.38 7.77 8.66
CA PHE A 83 3.21 9.03 7.92
C PHE A 83 1.76 9.49 7.85
N VAL A 84 0.82 8.61 7.51
CA VAL A 84 -0.58 9.02 7.31
C VAL A 84 -1.31 9.21 8.64
N LEU A 85 -1.35 8.18 9.48
CA LEU A 85 -2.10 8.24 10.74
C LEU A 85 -1.58 9.34 11.69
N PRO A 86 -0.26 9.49 11.91
CA PRO A 86 0.25 10.55 12.79
C PRO A 86 -0.03 11.96 12.26
N ALA A 87 0.02 12.16 10.94
CA ALA A 87 -0.29 13.44 10.32
C ALA A 87 -1.78 13.80 10.44
N LEU A 88 -2.68 12.82 10.44
CA LEU A 88 -4.11 13.04 10.64
C LEU A 88 -4.48 13.31 12.10
N THR A 89 -3.74 12.74 13.05
CA THR A 89 -3.99 12.93 14.49
C THR A 89 -3.22 14.12 15.09
N ALA A 90 -2.55 14.93 14.25
CA ALA A 90 -1.73 16.09 14.63
C ALA A 90 -0.71 15.81 15.75
N SER A 91 -0.30 14.55 15.91
CA SER A 91 0.40 14.10 17.12
C SER A 91 1.91 14.34 17.07
N VAL A 92 2.43 14.78 15.93
CA VAL A 92 3.86 14.90 15.66
C VAL A 92 4.11 16.14 14.79
N GLU A 93 4.94 17.06 15.29
CA GLU A 93 5.50 18.17 14.50
C GLU A 93 6.41 17.57 13.40
N ASP A 94 6.34 18.07 12.16
CA ASP A 94 7.10 17.63 10.97
C ASP A 94 6.61 16.38 10.20
N CYS A 95 5.39 15.90 10.42
CA CYS A 95 4.86 14.76 9.66
C CYS A 95 4.30 15.07 8.26
N GLY A 96 4.42 16.27 7.71
CA GLY A 96 3.84 16.61 6.40
C GLY A 96 2.30 16.59 6.39
N PHE A 97 1.69 16.46 5.20
CA PHE A 97 0.23 16.49 5.00
C PHE A 97 -0.29 15.14 4.57
N ALA A 98 -1.35 14.68 5.21
CA ALA A 98 -1.99 13.41 4.84
C ALA A 98 -3.49 13.58 4.59
N SER A 99 -4.02 12.70 3.74
CA SER A 99 -5.46 12.48 3.60
C SER A 99 -5.77 10.99 3.64
N LEU A 100 -6.91 10.65 4.23
CA LEU A 100 -7.44 9.29 4.35
C LEU A 100 -8.91 9.32 3.96
N HIS A 101 -9.25 8.61 2.89
CA HIS A 101 -10.61 8.49 2.42
C HIS A 101 -11.00 7.03 2.36
N THR A 102 -12.05 6.67 3.08
CA THR A 102 -12.68 5.34 2.99
C THR A 102 -14.06 5.46 2.34
N ARG A 103 -14.35 4.53 1.43
CA ARG A 103 -15.65 4.35 0.79
C ARG A 103 -16.10 2.90 0.95
N TYR A 104 -17.36 2.77 1.30
CA TYR A 104 -18.05 1.49 1.47
C TYR A 104 -18.93 1.29 0.25
N LEU A 105 -18.64 0.25 -0.50
CA LEU A 105 -19.19 0.05 -1.84
C LEU A 105 -19.94 -1.27 -1.93
N SER A 106 -20.97 -1.29 -2.76
CA SER A 106 -21.58 -2.51 -3.28
C SER A 106 -20.98 -2.82 -4.65
N LEU A 107 -19.85 -3.53 -4.66
CA LEU A 107 -19.23 -4.04 -5.88
C LEU A 107 -19.43 -5.55 -5.97
N ASP A 108 -19.82 -6.01 -7.16
CA ASP A 108 -19.68 -7.42 -7.52
C ASP A 108 -18.22 -7.75 -7.89
N GLU A 109 -17.93 -9.04 -8.10
CA GLU A 109 -16.57 -9.47 -8.46
C GLU A 109 -16.04 -8.83 -9.76
N SER A 110 -16.93 -8.59 -10.74
CA SER A 110 -16.53 -8.00 -12.01
C SER A 110 -16.14 -6.54 -11.83
N ALA A 111 -16.91 -5.79 -11.04
CA ALA A 111 -16.63 -4.39 -10.73
C ALA A 111 -15.37 -4.25 -9.87
N ALA A 112 -15.14 -5.15 -8.91
CA ALA A 112 -13.91 -5.20 -8.13
C ALA A 112 -12.67 -5.45 -9.01
N ARG A 113 -12.77 -6.37 -9.99
CA ARG A 113 -11.69 -6.59 -10.98
C ARG A 113 -11.46 -5.38 -11.88
N GLN A 114 -12.53 -4.73 -12.37
CA GLN A 114 -12.41 -3.51 -13.18
C GLN A 114 -11.79 -2.34 -12.40
N LEU A 115 -12.09 -2.23 -11.10
CA LEU A 115 -11.43 -1.28 -10.23
C LEU A 115 -9.91 -1.52 -10.22
N ARG A 116 -9.50 -2.78 -9.98
CA ARG A 116 -8.09 -3.18 -9.91
C ARG A 116 -7.35 -3.04 -11.24
N ASP A 117 -7.97 -3.39 -12.36
CA ASP A 117 -7.30 -3.52 -13.66
C ASP A 117 -7.40 -2.28 -14.55
N GLY A 118 -8.32 -1.36 -14.25
CA GLY A 118 -8.52 -0.14 -15.03
C GLY A 118 -8.63 1.11 -14.17
N ARG A 119 -9.64 1.20 -13.31
CA ARG A 119 -9.98 2.48 -12.67
C ARG A 119 -8.85 3.03 -11.78
N ILE A 120 -8.09 2.15 -11.11
CA ILE A 120 -6.93 2.56 -10.30
C ILE A 120 -5.77 3.00 -11.19
N GLN A 121 -5.54 2.35 -12.33
CA GLN A 121 -4.52 2.73 -13.30
C GLN A 121 -4.83 4.11 -13.88
N ASP A 122 -6.10 4.38 -14.21
CA ASP A 122 -6.56 5.69 -14.66
C ASP A 122 -6.28 6.78 -13.60
N LEU A 123 -6.56 6.48 -12.32
CA LEU A 123 -6.20 7.37 -11.20
C LEU A 123 -4.70 7.64 -11.15
N LEU A 124 -3.86 6.59 -11.20
CA LEU A 124 -2.41 6.76 -11.14
C LEU A 124 -1.87 7.54 -12.34
N SER A 125 -2.44 7.33 -13.53
CA SER A 125 -2.11 8.12 -14.72
C SER A 125 -2.49 9.59 -14.58
N GLU A 126 -3.72 9.91 -14.11
CA GLU A 126 -4.12 11.29 -13.84
C GLU A 126 -3.21 11.95 -12.77
N LEU A 127 -2.76 11.20 -11.76
CA LEU A 127 -1.81 11.69 -10.75
C LEU A 127 -0.40 11.91 -11.33
N THR A 128 0.06 11.06 -12.25
CA THR A 128 1.32 11.28 -12.98
C THR A 128 1.24 12.57 -13.79
N GLU A 129 0.14 12.80 -14.52
CA GLU A 129 -0.06 14.04 -15.28
C GLU A 129 0.01 15.28 -14.38
N VAL A 130 -0.60 15.23 -13.19
CA VAL A 130 -0.49 16.31 -12.19
C VAL A 130 0.94 16.50 -11.69
N SER A 131 1.66 15.42 -11.43
CA SER A 131 3.05 15.44 -10.98
C SER A 131 3.99 16.06 -12.04
N ASP A 132 3.66 15.90 -13.32
CA ASP A 132 4.45 16.36 -14.47
C ASP A 132 4.13 17.81 -14.89
N LEU A 133 3.08 18.43 -14.34
CA LEU A 133 2.75 19.82 -14.62
C LEU A 133 3.94 20.74 -14.29
N PRO A 134 4.23 21.78 -15.06
CA PRO A 134 5.22 22.78 -14.66
C PRO A 134 4.80 23.41 -13.33
N GLY A 135 5.77 23.69 -12.45
CA GLY A 135 5.50 24.26 -11.15
C GLY A 135 6.71 24.99 -10.61
N ASP A 136 6.46 26.10 -9.95
CA ASP A 136 7.48 26.89 -9.27
C ASP A 136 7.68 26.39 -7.83
N GLY A 137 8.90 26.53 -7.32
CA GLY A 137 9.24 26.20 -5.94
C GLY A 137 9.76 24.76 -5.72
N PRO A 138 10.08 24.42 -4.46
CA PRO A 138 10.66 23.13 -4.11
C PRO A 138 9.62 22.01 -4.27
N LEU A 139 10.06 20.91 -4.88
CA LEU A 139 9.29 19.67 -4.94
C LEU A 139 9.63 18.80 -3.74
N ALA A 140 8.61 18.19 -3.15
CA ALA A 140 8.74 17.20 -2.10
C ALA A 140 8.02 15.90 -2.49
N PRO A 141 8.45 14.74 -1.96
CA PRO A 141 7.80 13.46 -2.21
C PRO A 141 6.33 13.46 -1.78
N MET A 142 5.48 12.92 -2.65
CA MET A 142 4.08 12.60 -2.36
C MET A 142 3.85 11.13 -2.66
N THR A 143 3.25 10.40 -1.72
CA THR A 143 2.89 8.99 -1.90
C THR A 143 1.37 8.85 -1.85
N VAL A 144 0.79 8.06 -2.75
CA VAL A 144 -0.62 7.70 -2.76
C VAL A 144 -0.75 6.18 -2.66
N LEU A 145 -1.56 5.71 -1.73
CA LEU A 145 -1.86 4.30 -1.52
C LEU A 145 -3.36 4.05 -1.77
N VAL A 146 -3.67 3.05 -2.58
CA VAL A 146 -5.02 2.57 -2.85
C VAL A 146 -5.13 1.13 -2.39
N VAL A 147 -6.05 0.91 -1.44
CA VAL A 147 -6.36 -0.38 -0.83
C VAL A 147 -7.81 -0.72 -1.08
N GLY A 148 -8.06 -1.91 -1.60
CA GLY A 148 -9.41 -2.42 -1.82
C GLY A 148 -9.52 -3.86 -1.31
N THR A 149 -10.58 -4.15 -0.56
CA THR A 149 -10.85 -5.51 -0.06
C THR A 149 -12.35 -5.80 0.02
N SER A 150 -12.73 -7.04 -0.27
CA SER A 150 -14.10 -7.54 -0.03
C SER A 150 -14.24 -8.31 1.29
N ARG A 151 -13.19 -8.35 2.13
CA ARG A 151 -13.31 -8.97 3.46
C ARG A 151 -13.94 -8.01 4.44
N VAL A 152 -14.94 -8.53 5.14
CA VAL A 152 -15.61 -7.83 6.23
C VAL A 152 -14.61 -7.51 7.34
N ILE A 153 -14.70 -6.28 7.82
CA ILE A 153 -14.04 -5.80 9.04
C ILE A 153 -15.08 -5.51 10.12
N ASP A 154 -14.66 -5.67 11.37
CA ASP A 154 -15.39 -5.14 12.51
C ASP A 154 -15.39 -3.61 12.44
N GLN A 155 -16.58 -3.01 12.38
CA GLN A 155 -16.75 -1.56 12.21
C GLN A 155 -16.84 -0.82 13.53
N SER A 156 -16.80 -1.54 14.65
CA SER A 156 -16.71 -0.94 15.98
C SER A 156 -15.32 -0.37 16.28
N ILE A 157 -14.31 -0.70 15.47
CA ILE A 157 -12.95 -0.19 15.64
C ILE A 157 -12.78 1.22 15.04
N PRO A 158 -11.87 2.05 15.57
CA PRO A 158 -11.58 3.39 15.05
C PRO A 158 -11.19 3.42 13.56
N CYS A 159 -11.49 4.52 12.86
CA CYS A 159 -11.31 4.66 11.40
C CYS A 159 -9.85 4.47 10.93
N ASP A 160 -8.89 4.95 11.72
CA ASP A 160 -7.46 4.73 11.54
C ASP A 160 -7.09 3.25 11.65
N GLU A 161 -7.63 2.54 12.65
CA GLU A 161 -7.46 1.09 12.76
C GLU A 161 -8.13 0.35 11.60
N GLN A 162 -9.29 0.81 11.13
CA GLN A 162 -9.97 0.23 9.95
C GLN A 162 -9.10 0.31 8.70
N ALA A 163 -8.38 1.42 8.46
CA ALA A 163 -7.49 1.56 7.32
C ALA A 163 -6.35 0.51 7.35
N LEU A 164 -5.75 0.28 8.52
CA LEU A 164 -4.75 -0.77 8.70
C LEU A 164 -5.35 -2.18 8.49
N ARG A 165 -6.57 -2.41 8.99
CA ARG A 165 -7.28 -3.68 8.77
C ARG A 165 -7.64 -3.91 7.31
N HIS A 166 -8.04 -2.89 6.56
CA HIS A 166 -8.29 -3.00 5.13
C HIS A 166 -7.02 -3.44 4.39
N LEU A 167 -5.88 -2.86 4.72
CA LEU A 167 -4.60 -3.22 4.11
C LEU A 167 -4.19 -4.66 4.44
N GLN A 168 -4.33 -5.07 5.70
CA GLN A 168 -4.12 -6.45 6.13
C GLN A 168 -5.04 -7.42 5.37
N ASN A 169 -6.33 -7.12 5.29
CA ASN A 169 -7.32 -7.95 4.61
C ASN A 169 -7.08 -8.05 3.11
N ALA A 170 -6.82 -6.93 2.44
CA ALA A 170 -6.47 -6.89 1.03
C ALA A 170 -5.22 -7.74 0.74
N SER A 171 -4.24 -7.73 1.64
CA SER A 171 -3.06 -8.60 1.50
C SER A 171 -3.42 -10.08 1.63
N ILE A 172 -4.18 -10.46 2.66
CA ILE A 172 -4.58 -11.86 2.85
C ILE A 172 -5.39 -12.35 1.63
N GLN A 173 -6.27 -11.51 1.09
CA GLN A 173 -6.98 -11.79 -0.16
C GLN A 173 -6.01 -11.99 -1.33
N ARG A 174 -5.04 -11.10 -1.51
CA ARG A 174 -4.06 -11.16 -2.60
C ARG A 174 -3.20 -12.43 -2.60
N VAL A 175 -2.94 -13.02 -1.43
CA VAL A 175 -2.20 -14.30 -1.32
C VAL A 175 -3.10 -15.54 -1.36
N THR A 176 -4.43 -15.35 -1.35
CA THR A 176 -5.43 -16.42 -1.43
C THR A 176 -5.85 -16.60 -2.89
N ALA A 177 -5.48 -17.72 -3.51
CA ALA A 177 -5.63 -17.93 -4.96
C ALA A 177 -7.06 -17.71 -5.51
N ALA A 178 -8.10 -18.01 -4.72
CA ALA A 178 -9.50 -17.82 -5.12
C ALA A 178 -9.98 -16.36 -5.03
N GLU A 179 -9.30 -15.51 -4.25
CA GLU A 179 -9.73 -14.15 -3.91
C GLU A 179 -8.73 -13.09 -4.41
N GLN A 180 -7.58 -13.50 -4.94
CA GLN A 180 -6.47 -12.60 -5.26
C GLN A 180 -6.86 -11.47 -6.22
N ASP A 181 -7.83 -11.76 -7.10
CA ASP A 181 -8.28 -10.81 -8.12
C ASP A 181 -9.31 -9.81 -7.61
N LEU A 182 -9.78 -9.99 -6.37
CA LEU A 182 -10.73 -9.10 -5.70
C LEU A 182 -10.01 -8.09 -4.80
N ALA A 183 -8.71 -8.22 -4.57
CA ALA A 183 -7.95 -7.26 -3.79
C ALA A 183 -7.31 -6.18 -4.67
N ALA A 184 -7.38 -4.93 -4.22
CA ALA A 184 -6.57 -3.85 -4.77
C ALA A 184 -5.49 -3.44 -3.76
N LEU A 185 -4.24 -3.41 -4.21
CA LEU A 185 -3.08 -2.98 -3.44
C LEU A 185 -2.10 -2.28 -4.37
N CYS A 186 -2.21 -0.96 -4.45
CA CYS A 186 -1.48 -0.11 -5.38
C CYS A 186 -0.88 1.08 -4.64
N GLN A 187 0.41 1.34 -4.86
CA GLN A 187 1.10 2.53 -4.37
C GLN A 187 1.69 3.26 -5.58
N GLY A 188 1.54 4.59 -5.59
CA GLY A 188 2.20 5.49 -6.52
C GLY A 188 2.99 6.54 -5.77
N ASP A 189 4.23 6.78 -6.20
CA ASP A 189 5.12 7.79 -5.66
C ASP A 189 5.31 8.90 -6.70
N PHE A 190 5.19 10.15 -6.26
CA PHE A 190 5.13 11.34 -7.10
C PHE A 190 5.94 12.49 -6.48
N LEU A 191 6.12 13.57 -7.24
CA LEU A 191 6.71 14.81 -6.76
C LEU A 191 5.68 15.94 -6.80
N ALA A 192 5.53 16.64 -5.68
CA ALA A 192 4.55 17.72 -5.56
C ALA A 192 5.14 18.95 -4.85
N ASN A 193 4.74 20.12 -5.33
CA ASN A 193 4.70 21.36 -4.53
C ASN A 193 3.25 21.58 -4.05
N ASN A 194 2.96 22.71 -3.41
CA ASN A 194 1.62 23.07 -2.92
C ASN A 194 0.52 22.92 -3.99
N GLU A 195 0.74 23.48 -5.18
CA GLU A 195 -0.27 23.49 -6.24
C GLU A 195 -0.55 22.08 -6.78
N ARG A 196 0.51 21.30 -7.00
CA ARG A 196 0.40 19.91 -7.45
C ARG A 196 -0.24 19.02 -6.40
N TYR A 197 0.07 19.21 -5.11
CA TYR A 197 -0.57 18.47 -4.02
C TYR A 197 -2.08 18.73 -4.01
N LEU A 198 -2.51 19.99 -4.09
CA LEU A 198 -3.93 20.35 -4.14
C LEU A 198 -4.63 19.83 -5.40
N ALA A 199 -3.94 19.84 -6.55
CA ALA A 199 -4.44 19.22 -7.77
C ALA A 199 -4.59 17.70 -7.62
N ALA A 200 -3.63 17.03 -7.00
CA ALA A 200 -3.68 15.60 -6.72
C ALA A 200 -4.84 15.25 -5.78
N GLN A 201 -5.09 16.04 -4.73
CA GLN A 201 -6.26 15.86 -3.87
C GLN A 201 -7.57 15.95 -4.66
N ARG A 202 -7.70 16.91 -5.59
CA ARG A 202 -8.88 17.00 -6.47
C ARG A 202 -9.04 15.77 -7.37
N VAL A 203 -7.95 15.23 -7.88
CA VAL A 203 -7.96 13.99 -8.68
C VAL A 203 -8.44 12.80 -7.82
N ILE A 204 -7.93 12.67 -6.60
CA ILE A 204 -8.36 11.63 -5.64
C ILE A 204 -9.85 11.76 -5.33
N VAL A 205 -10.33 12.97 -5.02
CA VAL A 205 -11.75 13.22 -4.74
C VAL A 205 -12.62 12.87 -5.96
N LYS A 206 -12.25 13.35 -7.16
CA LYS A 206 -12.95 13.03 -8.41
C LYS A 206 -12.98 11.52 -8.68
N PHE A 207 -11.90 10.80 -8.39
CA PHE A 207 -11.87 9.35 -8.49
C PHE A 207 -12.88 8.69 -7.55
N LEU A 208 -12.92 9.11 -6.28
CA LEU A 208 -13.87 8.59 -5.29
C LEU A 208 -15.33 8.90 -5.64
N GLU A 209 -15.59 10.07 -6.24
CA GLU A 209 -16.92 10.48 -6.71
C GLU A 209 -17.44 9.61 -7.86
N ARG A 210 -16.55 8.96 -8.64
CA ARG A 210 -16.98 8.00 -9.68
C ARG A 210 -17.72 6.79 -9.12
N PHE A 211 -17.59 6.52 -7.82
CA PHE A 211 -18.26 5.42 -7.14
C PHE A 211 -19.55 5.85 -6.43
N ALA A 212 -20.01 7.10 -6.60
CA ALA A 212 -21.13 7.64 -5.83
C ALA A 212 -22.41 6.80 -5.96
N SER A 213 -22.65 6.16 -7.11
CA SER A 213 -23.78 5.25 -7.33
C SER A 213 -23.62 3.88 -6.66
N GLU A 214 -22.39 3.49 -6.35
CA GLU A 214 -22.04 2.22 -5.72
C GLU A 214 -21.86 2.35 -4.20
N VAL A 215 -21.85 3.57 -3.66
CA VAL A 215 -21.74 3.81 -2.22
C VAL A 215 -22.96 3.27 -1.48
N VAL A 216 -22.71 2.49 -0.44
CA VAL A 216 -23.75 2.08 0.51
C VAL A 216 -23.74 2.99 1.72
N GLU A 217 -24.94 3.35 2.22
CA GLU A 217 -25.09 4.21 3.39
C GLU A 217 -24.65 3.52 4.68
N SER A 218 -24.96 2.23 4.81
CA SER A 218 -24.52 1.42 5.94
C SER A 218 -23.30 0.60 5.54
N PRO A 219 -22.16 0.78 6.22
CA PRO A 219 -20.97 0.02 5.91
C PRO A 219 -21.10 -1.49 6.19
N GLU A 220 -22.08 -1.92 7.00
CA GLU A 220 -22.40 -3.35 7.21
C GLU A 220 -22.94 -4.03 5.94
N ASN A 221 -23.53 -3.26 5.03
CA ASN A 221 -24.07 -3.73 3.76
C ASN A 221 -23.04 -3.67 2.62
N ALA A 222 -21.82 -3.21 2.92
CA ALA A 222 -20.76 -3.10 1.92
C ALA A 222 -20.27 -4.50 1.55
N THR A 223 -20.12 -4.74 0.25
CA THR A 223 -19.42 -5.92 -0.27
C THR A 223 -17.96 -5.63 -0.58
N TYR A 224 -17.57 -4.35 -0.50
CA TYR A 224 -16.23 -3.89 -0.83
C TYR A 224 -15.87 -2.62 -0.04
N HIS A 225 -14.65 -2.58 0.44
CA HIS A 225 -14.06 -1.46 1.17
C HIS A 225 -12.92 -0.89 0.35
N LEU A 226 -13.03 0.37 -0.04
CA LEU A 226 -12.00 1.11 -0.77
C LEU A 226 -11.42 2.21 0.12
N THR A 227 -10.13 2.13 0.38
CA THR A 227 -9.38 3.17 1.09
C THR A 227 -8.36 3.77 0.16
N VAL A 228 -8.38 5.10 0.01
CA VAL A 228 -7.35 5.87 -0.69
C VAL A 228 -6.70 6.80 0.31
N THR A 229 -5.38 6.72 0.42
CA THR A 229 -4.59 7.60 1.29
C THR A 229 -3.54 8.31 0.49
N SER A 230 -3.18 9.50 0.96
CA SER A 230 -2.03 10.21 0.44
C SER A 230 -1.24 10.86 1.56
N HIS A 231 0.05 11.06 1.30
CA HIS A 231 0.96 11.76 2.18
C HIS A 231 1.90 12.62 1.34
N TRP A 232 2.16 13.85 1.77
CA TRP A 232 3.08 14.77 1.12
C TRP A 232 4.02 15.41 2.14
N GLN A 233 5.33 15.32 1.88
CA GLN A 233 6.39 15.77 2.79
C GLN A 233 6.72 17.28 2.69
N GLY A 234 5.86 18.08 2.06
CA GLY A 234 6.09 19.52 1.90
C GLY A 234 5.66 20.35 3.10
N ALA A 235 5.99 21.64 3.06
CA ALA A 235 5.55 22.63 4.04
C ALA A 235 4.14 23.16 3.70
N MET A 236 3.33 23.46 4.73
CA MET A 236 1.96 23.94 4.54
C MET A 236 1.94 25.28 3.79
N PRO A 237 1.00 25.50 2.85
CA PRO A 237 0.65 26.85 2.48
C PRO A 237 -0.15 27.50 3.62
N GLU A 238 0.27 28.68 4.07
CA GLU A 238 -0.37 29.49 5.14
C GLU A 238 -1.89 29.66 4.97
N ALA A 239 -2.40 29.54 3.74
CA ALA A 239 -3.82 29.69 3.41
C ALA A 239 -4.73 28.53 3.84
N LEU A 240 -4.21 27.34 4.16
CA LEU A 240 -5.01 26.17 4.55
C LEU A 240 -5.18 25.99 6.06
N GLU A 241 -4.41 26.70 6.91
CA GLU A 241 -4.52 26.61 8.38
C GLU A 241 -5.92 26.98 8.89
N GLY A 242 -6.66 27.82 8.17
CA GLY A 242 -8.00 28.28 8.57
C GLY A 242 -9.19 27.47 8.03
N SER A 243 -8.97 26.46 7.19
CA SER A 243 -10.06 25.72 6.51
C SER A 243 -10.16 24.23 6.85
N LEU A 244 -9.25 23.74 7.71
CA LEU A 244 -9.24 22.37 8.23
C LEU A 244 -9.57 22.31 9.75
N GLN A 245 -10.08 23.39 10.34
CA GLN A 245 -10.69 23.40 11.68
C GLN A 245 -12.18 23.04 11.64
#